data_AF-A0A2D4HWZ8-F1
#
_entry.id   AF-A0A2D4HWZ8-F1
#
_cell.length_a   1.000
_cell.length_b   1.000
_cell.length_c   1.000
_cell.angle_alpha   90.00
_cell.angle_beta   90.00
_cell.angle_gamma   90.00
#
_symmetry.space_group_name_H-M   'P 1'
#
loop_
_entity.id
_entity.type
_entity.pdbx_description
1 polymer ?
#
loop_
_entity_poly.entity_id
_entity_poly.type
_entity_poly.pdbx_seq_one_letter_code
_entity_poly.pdbx_strand_id
1 'polypeptide(L)'
;MMSIAFKEGLKVPPPAMNELILAANQDIRQVLHNLSMWCARDKTLTYDGVKEDASKAKKDIKLGPFDVVRKVFAKGEETSHMSLIDKADLFFHDYSLGPLFVQENYIHVKPAAAGKDLKKELILLSKTADSICDGDLVDRQIRARQNWSLLPTQAIYSSVLPGELMRGYLQEFPSFPSWLGKFSSTGKHDRIVQELSMHMSLRTHASKRAVNLDYLSYLRDAVVSPLARQGSDGVQNAVTFMDSYCLLKEDVENLMEATSWAGKPSVFSKLDSKVKSAFTRAYNKVAHLTPYSLQLAPKSKRVGSVDAEMSEELEPNEAETEQGSLESDAMIKKKTKSAKPPKAERKEERKKGKSKKKKLNKLSMQAYGWTVGTVNGWANQLPS
;
A
#
# COMPACT_ATOMS: atom_id res chain seq x y z
N MET A 1 -23.49 -9.49 -22.80
CA MET A 1 -23.25 -8.80 -24.10
C MET A 1 -24.39 -9.01 -25.09
N MET A 2 -24.76 -10.25 -25.46
CA MET A 2 -25.90 -10.51 -26.38
C MET A 2 -27.24 -9.91 -25.89
N SER A 3 -27.52 -9.93 -24.59
CA SER A 3 -28.70 -9.27 -24.02
C SER A 3 -28.69 -7.74 -24.19
N ILE A 4 -27.51 -7.11 -24.15
CA ILE A 4 -27.35 -5.66 -24.35
C ILE A 4 -27.53 -5.33 -25.82
N ALA A 5 -26.92 -6.10 -26.73
CA ALA A 5 -27.13 -5.95 -28.16
C ALA A 5 -28.62 -6.07 -28.55
N PHE A 6 -29.36 -7.00 -27.94
CA PHE A 6 -30.80 -7.12 -28.15
C PHE A 6 -31.60 -5.90 -27.68
N LYS A 7 -31.27 -5.34 -26.51
CA LYS A 7 -31.93 -4.13 -25.98
C LYS A 7 -31.66 -2.90 -26.83
N GLU A 8 -30.48 -2.81 -27.44
CA GLU A 8 -30.07 -1.71 -28.33
C GLU A 8 -30.48 -1.94 -29.81
N GLY A 9 -31.18 -3.03 -30.12
CA GLY A 9 -31.64 -3.34 -31.48
C GLY A 9 -30.52 -3.74 -32.46
N LEU A 10 -29.35 -4.13 -31.95
CA LEU A 10 -28.17 -4.50 -32.72
C LEU A 10 -28.18 -6.01 -33.05
N LYS A 11 -28.10 -6.35 -34.34
CA LYS A 11 -27.99 -7.75 -34.78
C LYS A 11 -26.52 -8.15 -34.91
N VAL A 12 -26.02 -8.86 -33.89
CA VAL A 12 -24.63 -9.36 -33.83
C VAL A 12 -24.63 -10.89 -33.98
N PRO A 13 -23.89 -11.47 -34.95
CA PRO A 13 -23.67 -12.91 -34.99
C PRO A 13 -22.93 -13.41 -33.73
N PRO A 14 -23.34 -14.51 -33.09
CA PRO A 14 -22.65 -15.05 -31.91
C PRO A 14 -21.14 -15.30 -32.09
N PRO A 15 -20.62 -15.77 -33.25
CA PRO A 15 -19.18 -15.92 -33.48
C PRO A 15 -18.43 -14.59 -33.46
N ALA A 16 -19.01 -13.54 -34.06
CA ALA A 16 -18.47 -12.19 -34.05
C ALA A 16 -18.43 -11.60 -32.63
N MET A 17 -19.48 -11.82 -31.83
CA MET A 17 -19.49 -11.42 -30.43
C MET A 17 -18.37 -12.09 -29.62
N ASN A 18 -18.09 -13.36 -29.90
CA ASN A 18 -17.04 -14.10 -29.20
C ASN A 18 -15.64 -13.58 -29.56
N GLU A 19 -15.38 -13.31 -30.84
CA GLU A 19 -14.12 -12.69 -31.28
C GLU A 19 -13.91 -11.31 -30.65
N LEU A 20 -14.98 -10.51 -30.51
CA LEU A 20 -14.92 -9.20 -29.87
C LEU A 20 -14.54 -9.32 -28.38
N ILE A 21 -15.14 -10.28 -27.67
CA ILE A 21 -14.84 -10.54 -26.25
C ILE A 21 -13.38 -10.97 -26.08
N LEU A 22 -12.89 -11.83 -26.97
CA LEU A 22 -11.50 -12.26 -26.98
C LEU A 22 -10.54 -11.11 -27.36
N ALA A 23 -10.92 -10.27 -28.32
CA ALA A 23 -10.15 -9.11 -28.74
C ALA A 23 -10.13 -7.97 -27.73
N ALA A 24 -11.07 -7.95 -26.77
CA ALA A 24 -11.07 -7.01 -25.65
C ALA A 24 -10.43 -7.61 -24.38
N ASN A 25 -9.76 -8.76 -24.49
CA ASN A 25 -9.19 -9.51 -23.36
C ASN A 25 -10.18 -9.71 -22.20
N GLN A 26 -11.46 -9.96 -22.52
CA GLN A 26 -12.55 -10.14 -21.56
C GLN A 26 -12.89 -8.89 -20.71
N ASP A 27 -12.40 -7.70 -21.04
CA ASP A 27 -12.80 -6.44 -20.40
C ASP A 27 -14.19 -6.00 -20.87
N ILE A 28 -15.18 -6.10 -19.99
CA ILE A 28 -16.58 -5.78 -20.28
C ILE A 28 -16.76 -4.32 -20.74
N ARG A 29 -15.99 -3.37 -20.20
CA ARG A 29 -16.07 -1.95 -20.57
C ARG A 29 -15.55 -1.74 -21.99
N GLN A 30 -14.43 -2.38 -22.34
CA GLN A 30 -13.87 -2.29 -23.69
C GLN A 30 -14.77 -2.99 -24.71
N VAL A 31 -15.35 -4.15 -24.37
CA VAL A 31 -16.34 -4.83 -25.22
C VAL A 31 -17.54 -3.91 -25.47
N LEU A 32 -18.04 -3.21 -24.44
CA LEU A 32 -19.13 -2.23 -24.58
C LEU A 32 -18.73 -1.02 -25.42
N HIS A 33 -17.51 -0.50 -25.25
CA HIS A 33 -17.01 0.61 -26.04
C HIS A 33 -16.88 0.24 -27.53
N ASN A 34 -16.31 -0.93 -27.83
CA ASN A 34 -16.21 -1.44 -29.19
C ASN A 34 -17.60 -1.66 -29.82
N LEU A 35 -18.56 -2.21 -29.05
CA LEU A 35 -19.94 -2.34 -29.51
C LEU A 35 -20.62 -0.99 -29.76
N SER A 36 -20.36 0.01 -28.92
CA SER A 36 -20.89 1.37 -29.08
C SER A 36 -20.31 2.07 -30.30
N MET A 37 -19.00 1.98 -30.51
CA MET A 37 -18.31 2.52 -31.70
C MET A 37 -18.81 1.88 -32.99
N TRP A 38 -19.20 0.61 -32.95
CA TRP A 38 -19.74 -0.09 -34.12
C TRP A 38 -21.21 0.20 -34.38
N CYS A 39 -22.04 0.32 -33.33
CA CYS A 39 -23.42 0.79 -33.48
C CYS A 39 -23.49 2.20 -34.11
N ALA A 40 -22.48 3.04 -33.85
CA ALA A 40 -22.35 4.36 -34.47
C ALA A 40 -22.00 4.32 -35.98
N ARG A 41 -21.44 3.21 -36.47
CA ARG A 41 -21.09 3.02 -37.89
C ARG A 41 -22.17 2.30 -38.68
N ASP A 42 -22.71 1.19 -38.16
CA ASP A 42 -23.76 0.41 -38.83
C ASP A 42 -24.57 -0.44 -37.83
N LYS A 43 -25.86 -0.67 -38.13
CA LYS A 43 -26.77 -1.45 -37.26
C LYS A 43 -26.73 -2.97 -37.52
N THR A 44 -26.03 -3.40 -38.57
CA THR A 44 -25.90 -4.82 -38.96
C THR A 44 -24.44 -5.22 -39.02
N LEU A 45 -24.05 -6.24 -38.24
CA LEU A 45 -22.67 -6.69 -38.13
C LEU A 45 -22.40 -7.92 -39.00
N THR A 46 -21.43 -7.81 -39.91
CA THR A 46 -20.87 -8.94 -40.69
C THR A 46 -19.62 -9.50 -39.98
N TYR A 47 -19.39 -10.81 -40.12
CA TYR A 47 -18.28 -11.49 -39.45
C TYR A 47 -16.91 -10.99 -39.91
N ASP A 48 -16.73 -10.70 -41.19
CA ASP A 48 -15.44 -10.26 -41.75
C ASP A 48 -15.03 -8.87 -41.26
N GLY A 49 -15.99 -7.93 -41.15
CA GLY A 49 -15.73 -6.61 -40.56
C GLY A 49 -15.38 -6.69 -39.08
N VAL A 50 -15.97 -7.64 -38.35
CA VAL A 50 -15.66 -7.87 -36.93
C VAL A 50 -14.25 -8.41 -36.76
N LYS A 51 -13.78 -9.29 -37.66
CA LYS A 51 -12.43 -9.86 -37.59
C LYS A 51 -11.35 -8.81 -37.88
N GLU A 52 -11.55 -7.96 -38.88
CA GLU A 52 -10.61 -6.88 -39.19
C GLU A 52 -10.56 -5.82 -38.07
N ASP A 53 -11.71 -5.37 -37.57
CA ASP A 53 -11.72 -4.37 -36.50
C ASP A 53 -11.34 -4.97 -35.14
N ALA A 54 -11.59 -6.27 -34.89
CA ALA A 54 -11.02 -6.99 -33.74
C ALA A 54 -9.49 -7.06 -33.82
N SER A 55 -8.91 -7.21 -35.02
CA SER A 55 -7.46 -7.19 -35.20
C SER A 55 -6.85 -5.80 -34.94
N LYS A 56 -7.57 -4.71 -35.27
CA LYS A 56 -7.18 -3.34 -34.94
C LYS A 56 -7.35 -3.06 -33.44
N ALA A 57 -8.49 -3.48 -32.86
CA ALA A 57 -8.74 -3.37 -31.43
C ALA A 57 -7.72 -4.14 -30.59
N LYS A 58 -7.20 -5.28 -31.08
CA LYS A 58 -6.08 -6.01 -30.46
C LYS A 58 -4.79 -5.21 -30.36
N LYS A 59 -4.53 -4.29 -31.30
CA LYS A 59 -3.37 -3.37 -31.24
C LYS A 59 -3.56 -2.28 -30.20
N ASP A 60 -4.80 -1.83 -30.00
CA ASP A 60 -5.16 -0.75 -29.07
C ASP A 60 -5.51 -1.23 -27.65
N ILE A 61 -5.38 -2.53 -27.36
CA ILE A 61 -5.52 -3.02 -25.98
C ILE A 61 -4.34 -2.47 -25.17
N LYS A 62 -4.66 -1.61 -24.20
CA LYS A 62 -3.70 -1.25 -23.15
C LYS A 62 -3.36 -2.52 -22.38
N LEU A 63 -2.17 -3.07 -22.64
CA LEU A 63 -1.63 -4.17 -21.86
C LEU A 63 -1.49 -3.69 -20.41
N GLY A 64 -2.02 -4.48 -19.47
CA GLY A 64 -1.80 -4.21 -18.06
C GLY A 64 -0.32 -4.39 -17.71
N PRO A 65 0.19 -3.76 -16.63
CA PRO A 65 1.60 -3.86 -16.23
C PRO A 65 2.09 -5.31 -16.06
N PHE A 66 1.24 -6.21 -15.55
CA PHE A 66 1.56 -7.63 -15.42
C PHE A 66 1.74 -8.35 -16.76
N ASP A 67 0.96 -7.95 -17.78
CA ASP A 67 1.02 -8.56 -19.10
C ASP A 67 2.19 -8.00 -19.91
N VAL A 68 2.52 -6.71 -19.71
CA VAL A 68 3.74 -6.10 -20.22
C VAL A 68 4.97 -6.88 -19.75
N VAL A 69 5.10 -7.14 -18.44
CA VAL A 69 6.25 -7.90 -17.89
C VAL A 69 6.35 -9.30 -18.48
N ARG A 70 5.22 -10.01 -18.59
CA ARG A 70 5.20 -11.32 -19.26
C ARG A 70 5.74 -11.21 -20.67
N LYS A 71 5.30 -10.21 -21.42
CA LYS A 71 5.68 -10.02 -22.83
C LYS A 71 7.15 -9.61 -22.98
N VAL A 72 7.68 -8.80 -22.06
CA VAL A 72 9.09 -8.37 -22.00
C VAL A 72 10.02 -9.57 -21.82
N PHE A 73 9.70 -10.50 -20.91
CA PHE A 73 10.56 -11.66 -20.62
C PHE A 73 10.23 -12.93 -21.41
N ALA A 74 9.12 -12.96 -22.15
CA ALA A 74 8.65 -14.15 -22.85
C ALA A 74 9.63 -14.62 -23.95
N LYS A 75 9.80 -15.94 -24.01
CA LYS A 75 10.37 -16.65 -25.14
C LYS A 75 9.25 -17.29 -25.98
N GLY A 76 8.98 -16.75 -27.16
CA GLY A 76 7.99 -17.30 -28.10
C GLY A 76 7.91 -16.51 -29.41
N GLU A 77 7.06 -16.97 -30.33
CA GLU A 77 6.80 -16.36 -31.65
C GLU A 77 6.38 -14.88 -31.53
N GLU A 78 5.55 -14.56 -30.54
CA GLU A 78 5.05 -13.19 -30.33
C GLU A 78 6.17 -12.18 -30.03
N THR A 79 7.23 -12.59 -29.34
CA THR A 79 8.37 -11.71 -29.00
C THR A 79 9.47 -11.78 -30.07
N SER A 80 9.55 -12.85 -30.89
CA SER A 80 10.54 -12.94 -31.98
C SER A 80 10.22 -12.03 -33.17
N HIS A 81 8.94 -11.72 -33.38
CA HIS A 81 8.51 -10.79 -34.43
C HIS A 81 8.56 -9.31 -34.01
N MET A 82 8.83 -9.02 -32.73
CA MET A 82 8.93 -7.65 -32.24
C MET A 82 10.22 -6.98 -32.68
N SER A 83 10.07 -5.83 -33.34
CA SER A 83 11.17 -4.91 -33.58
C SER A 83 11.66 -4.27 -32.28
N LEU A 84 12.80 -3.57 -32.35
CA LEU A 84 13.30 -2.78 -31.22
C LEU A 84 12.27 -1.74 -30.74
N ILE A 85 11.55 -1.14 -31.68
CA ILE A 85 10.54 -0.11 -31.42
C ILE A 85 9.35 -0.74 -30.69
N ASP A 86 8.86 -1.90 -31.14
CA ASP A 86 7.75 -2.59 -30.48
C ASP A 86 8.09 -2.98 -29.03
N LYS A 87 9.35 -3.35 -28.76
CA LYS A 87 9.83 -3.65 -27.40
C LYS A 87 9.93 -2.40 -26.54
N ALA A 88 10.36 -1.28 -27.10
CA ALA A 88 10.36 0.00 -26.40
C ALA A 88 8.93 0.48 -26.12
N ASP A 89 7.99 0.25 -27.04
CA ASP A 89 6.57 0.59 -26.87
C ASP A 89 5.92 -0.16 -25.70
N LEU A 90 6.41 -1.36 -25.36
CA LEU A 90 5.96 -2.08 -24.16
C LEU A 90 6.16 -1.28 -22.87
N PHE A 91 7.26 -0.51 -22.78
CA PHE A 91 7.51 0.37 -21.64
C PHE A 91 6.52 1.54 -21.59
N PHE A 92 6.08 2.05 -22.74
CA PHE A 92 5.18 3.21 -22.81
C PHE A 92 3.72 2.90 -22.45
N HIS A 93 3.33 1.63 -22.33
CA HIS A 93 2.03 1.27 -21.76
C HIS A 93 1.88 1.73 -20.30
N ASP A 94 2.96 1.65 -19.52
CA ASP A 94 3.05 2.21 -18.17
C ASP A 94 4.52 2.54 -17.86
N TYR A 95 4.95 3.73 -18.27
CA TYR A 95 6.34 4.19 -18.05
C TYR A 95 6.64 4.50 -16.57
N SER A 96 5.59 4.60 -15.73
CA SER A 96 5.72 4.93 -14.31
C SER A 96 6.01 3.68 -13.48
N LEU A 97 5.23 2.61 -13.68
CA LEU A 97 5.37 1.36 -12.94
C LEU A 97 6.15 0.27 -13.69
N GLY A 98 6.22 0.33 -15.02
CA GLY A 98 6.88 -0.66 -15.87
C GLY A 98 8.30 -1.02 -15.39
N PRO A 99 9.20 -0.04 -15.14
CA PRO A 99 10.55 -0.31 -14.64
C PRO A 99 10.58 -1.07 -13.31
N LEU A 100 9.69 -0.72 -12.37
CA LEU A 100 9.60 -1.38 -11.07
C LEU A 100 9.16 -2.83 -11.22
N PHE A 101 8.23 -3.06 -12.14
CA PHE A 101 7.73 -4.38 -12.49
C PHE A 101 8.80 -5.27 -13.14
N VAL A 102 9.63 -4.72 -14.02
CA VAL A 102 10.79 -5.42 -14.59
C VAL A 102 11.81 -5.74 -13.48
N GLN A 103 12.12 -4.76 -12.61
CA GLN A 103 13.09 -4.91 -11.53
C GLN A 103 12.68 -5.92 -10.45
N GLU A 104 11.39 -6.01 -10.09
CA GLU A 104 10.94 -7.01 -9.12
C GLU A 104 11.00 -8.43 -9.70
N ASN A 105 10.74 -8.58 -11.00
CA ASN A 105 10.46 -9.88 -11.60
C ASN A 105 11.63 -10.50 -12.39
N TYR A 106 12.65 -9.74 -12.79
CA TYR A 106 13.76 -10.29 -13.60
C TYR A 106 14.50 -11.43 -12.90
N ILE A 107 14.57 -11.42 -11.56
CA ILE A 107 15.24 -12.45 -10.75
C ILE A 107 14.49 -13.80 -10.82
N HIS A 108 13.18 -13.76 -11.08
CA HIS A 108 12.33 -14.95 -11.17
C HIS A 108 12.25 -15.53 -12.60
N VAL A 109 13.04 -15.00 -13.53
CA VAL A 109 13.10 -15.47 -14.91
C VAL A 109 14.27 -16.42 -15.08
N LYS A 110 14.04 -17.56 -15.74
CA LYS A 110 15.11 -18.45 -16.20
C LYS A 110 15.53 -18.08 -17.62
N PRO A 111 16.71 -17.47 -17.83
CA PRO A 111 17.14 -17.01 -19.13
C PRO A 111 17.43 -18.19 -20.07
N ALA A 112 16.86 -18.14 -21.26
CA ALA A 112 17.02 -19.20 -22.26
C ALA A 112 18.45 -19.31 -22.79
N ALA A 113 19.20 -18.20 -22.80
CA ALA A 113 20.60 -18.16 -23.21
C ALA A 113 21.53 -18.89 -22.21
N ALA A 114 21.16 -18.98 -20.94
CA ALA A 114 21.94 -19.70 -19.93
C ALA A 114 21.68 -21.22 -19.95
N GLY A 115 20.48 -21.65 -20.38
CA GLY A 115 20.10 -23.06 -20.37
C GLY A 115 20.10 -23.63 -18.95
N LYS A 116 20.98 -24.60 -18.66
CA LYS A 116 21.17 -25.20 -17.32
C LYS A 116 22.48 -24.74 -16.64
N ASP A 117 23.21 -23.79 -17.23
CA ASP A 117 24.50 -23.33 -16.71
C ASP A 117 24.32 -22.15 -15.74
N LEU A 118 24.47 -22.44 -14.46
CA LEU A 118 24.32 -21.46 -13.38
C LEU A 118 25.31 -20.28 -13.50
N LYS A 119 26.53 -20.51 -14.03
CA LYS A 119 27.51 -19.42 -14.17
C LYS A 119 27.03 -18.38 -15.18
N LYS A 120 26.46 -18.84 -16.30
CA LYS A 120 25.91 -17.96 -17.33
C LYS A 120 24.66 -17.22 -16.85
N GLU A 121 23.81 -17.91 -16.09
CA GLU A 121 22.63 -17.31 -15.46
C GLU A 121 23.01 -16.14 -14.55
N LEU A 122 23.98 -16.33 -13.64
CA LEU A 122 24.48 -15.27 -12.77
C LEU A 122 25.10 -14.09 -13.54
N ILE A 123 25.81 -14.36 -14.63
CA ILE A 123 26.38 -13.29 -15.48
C ILE A 123 25.26 -12.48 -16.16
N LEU A 124 24.20 -13.12 -16.65
CA LEU A 124 23.06 -12.43 -17.26
C LEU A 124 22.27 -11.61 -16.22
N LEU A 125 22.09 -12.15 -15.01
CA LEU A 125 21.50 -11.44 -13.88
C LEU A 125 22.31 -10.20 -13.52
N SER A 126 23.63 -10.31 -13.42
CA SER A 126 24.53 -9.18 -13.14
C SER A 126 24.41 -8.09 -14.20
N LYS A 127 24.50 -8.45 -15.49
CA LYS A 127 24.37 -7.49 -16.60
C LYS A 127 22.99 -6.82 -16.62
N THR A 128 21.95 -7.55 -16.24
CA THR A 128 20.60 -7.01 -16.15
C THR A 128 20.47 -6.03 -14.99
N ALA A 129 21.09 -6.33 -13.84
CA ALA A 129 21.15 -5.42 -12.71
C ALA A 129 21.87 -4.11 -13.08
N ASP A 130 23.02 -4.19 -13.77
CA ASP A 130 23.75 -3.01 -14.25
C ASP A 130 22.88 -2.14 -15.17
N SER A 131 22.15 -2.75 -16.12
CA SER A 131 21.21 -2.06 -17.00
C SER A 131 20.07 -1.37 -16.24
N ILE A 132 19.51 -2.02 -15.21
CA ILE A 132 18.46 -1.43 -14.38
C ILE A 132 19.01 -0.23 -13.59
N CYS A 133 20.26 -0.31 -13.11
CA CYS A 133 20.93 0.82 -12.46
C CYS A 133 21.13 2.00 -13.41
N ASP A 134 21.54 1.76 -14.66
CA ASP A 134 21.61 2.81 -15.69
C ASP A 134 20.23 3.44 -15.96
N GLY A 135 19.18 2.61 -15.98
CA GLY A 135 17.79 3.06 -16.06
C GLY A 135 17.38 3.98 -14.90
N ASP A 136 17.81 3.69 -13.67
CA ASP A 136 17.58 4.52 -12.48
C ASP A 136 18.33 5.86 -12.55
N LEU A 137 19.57 5.87 -13.08
CA LEU A 137 20.31 7.11 -13.32
C LEU A 137 19.53 8.04 -14.27
N VAL A 138 18.99 7.47 -15.36
CA VAL A 138 18.18 8.20 -16.33
C VAL A 138 16.86 8.67 -15.71
N ASP A 139 16.17 7.81 -14.96
CA ASP A 139 14.91 8.18 -14.26
C ASP A 139 15.13 9.36 -13.29
N ARG A 140 16.22 9.33 -12.52
CA ARG A 140 16.61 10.44 -11.64
C ARG A 140 16.81 11.74 -12.42
N GLN A 141 17.49 11.68 -13.58
CA GLN A 141 17.73 12.85 -14.41
C GLN A 141 16.44 13.39 -15.04
N ILE A 142 15.54 12.51 -15.48
CA ILE A 142 14.20 12.88 -15.99
C ILE A 142 13.43 13.62 -14.91
N ARG A 143 13.29 13.05 -13.71
CA ARG A 143 12.47 13.63 -12.63
C ARG A 143 13.08 14.91 -12.06
N ALA A 144 14.41 14.98 -11.95
CA ALA A 144 15.09 16.16 -11.41
C ALA A 144 15.01 17.39 -12.35
N ARG A 145 15.09 17.17 -13.68
CA ARG A 145 15.11 18.26 -14.68
C ARG A 145 13.83 18.37 -15.50
N GLN A 146 12.83 17.53 -15.25
CA GLN A 146 11.59 17.42 -16.04
C GLN A 146 11.87 17.18 -17.54
N ASN A 147 12.94 16.45 -17.86
CA ASN A 147 13.37 16.23 -19.23
C ASN A 147 12.81 14.91 -19.79
N TRP A 148 11.56 14.94 -20.26
CA TRP A 148 10.86 13.77 -20.79
C TRP A 148 11.42 13.24 -22.13
N SER A 149 12.32 13.97 -22.78
CA SER A 149 12.97 13.49 -24.02
C SER A 149 13.86 12.27 -23.81
N LEU A 150 14.24 11.97 -22.56
CA LEU A 150 15.05 10.81 -22.19
C LEU A 150 14.23 9.53 -21.94
N LEU A 151 12.89 9.58 -22.01
CA LEU A 151 12.04 8.40 -21.82
C LEU A 151 12.39 7.24 -22.75
N PRO A 152 12.70 7.44 -24.06
CA PRO A 152 13.16 6.35 -24.92
C PRO A 152 14.46 5.72 -24.41
N THR A 153 15.40 6.52 -23.90
CA THR A 153 16.65 6.02 -23.30
C THR A 153 16.37 5.20 -22.04
N GLN A 154 15.46 5.66 -21.19
CA GLN A 154 15.01 4.89 -20.03
C GLN A 154 14.34 3.57 -20.45
N ALA A 155 13.50 3.57 -21.48
CA ALA A 155 12.84 2.37 -22.00
C ALA A 155 13.85 1.29 -22.41
N ILE A 156 14.96 1.69 -23.04
CA ILE A 156 16.03 0.77 -23.42
C ILE A 156 16.69 0.14 -22.20
N TYR A 157 17.14 0.95 -21.24
CA TYR A 157 17.88 0.44 -20.07
C TYR A 157 17.00 -0.28 -19.04
N SER A 158 15.76 0.15 -18.86
CA SER A 158 14.87 -0.38 -17.81
C SER A 158 13.92 -1.48 -18.27
N SER A 159 13.74 -1.68 -19.58
CA SER A 159 12.79 -2.68 -20.11
C SER A 159 13.41 -3.54 -21.22
N VAL A 160 13.87 -2.93 -22.32
CA VAL A 160 14.31 -3.68 -23.50
C VAL A 160 15.57 -4.51 -23.24
N LEU A 161 16.62 -3.89 -22.69
CA LEU A 161 17.88 -4.56 -22.42
C LEU A 161 17.72 -5.66 -21.35
N PRO A 162 17.02 -5.43 -20.22
CA PRO A 162 16.63 -6.50 -19.30
C PRO A 162 15.83 -7.62 -19.97
N GLY A 163 14.89 -7.28 -20.84
CA GLY A 163 14.08 -8.24 -21.59
C GLY A 163 14.91 -9.15 -22.50
N GLU A 164 15.91 -8.61 -23.19
CA GLU A 164 16.81 -9.40 -24.05
C GLU A 164 17.78 -10.27 -23.25
N LEU A 165 18.37 -9.72 -22.18
CA LEU A 165 19.34 -10.45 -21.35
C LEU A 165 18.67 -11.59 -20.58
N MET A 166 17.49 -11.34 -20.03
CA MET A 166 16.73 -12.31 -19.23
C MET A 166 15.66 -13.04 -20.03
N ARG A 167 15.66 -12.96 -21.36
CA ARG A 167 14.62 -13.60 -22.19
C ARG A 167 14.52 -15.09 -21.90
N GLY A 168 13.34 -15.57 -21.53
CA GLY A 168 13.20 -16.96 -21.13
C GLY A 168 11.82 -17.35 -20.62
N TYR A 169 11.82 -18.11 -19.54
CA TYR A 169 10.61 -18.61 -18.90
C TYR A 169 10.47 -18.03 -17.49
N LEU A 170 9.34 -17.40 -17.23
CA LEU A 170 9.01 -16.86 -15.91
C LEU A 170 8.53 -18.02 -15.02
N GLN A 171 9.19 -18.25 -13.88
CA GLN A 171 8.88 -19.40 -13.02
C GLN A 171 7.54 -19.27 -12.30
N GLU A 172 7.15 -18.04 -11.99
CA GLU A 172 5.95 -17.70 -11.21
C GLU A 172 5.17 -16.59 -11.91
N PHE A 173 3.91 -16.36 -11.49
CA PHE A 173 3.17 -15.19 -11.97
C PHE A 173 3.89 -13.91 -11.52
N PRO A 174 4.02 -12.85 -12.37
CA PRO A 174 4.74 -11.65 -11.98
C PRO A 174 4.18 -11.04 -10.70
N SER A 175 5.04 -10.81 -9.71
CA SER A 175 4.68 -10.15 -8.47
C SER A 175 4.57 -8.65 -8.67
N PHE A 176 3.74 -8.01 -7.85
CA PHE A 176 3.65 -6.56 -7.81
C PHE A 176 4.90 -5.98 -7.13
N PRO A 177 5.46 -4.85 -7.61
CA PRO A 177 6.67 -4.27 -7.04
C PRO A 177 6.54 -3.95 -5.55
N SER A 178 7.41 -4.54 -4.74
CA SER A 178 7.43 -4.34 -3.29
C SER A 178 8.07 -3.00 -2.90
N TRP A 179 8.83 -2.41 -3.82
CA TRP A 179 9.55 -1.14 -3.64
C TRP A 179 8.66 -0.01 -3.13
N LEU A 180 7.44 0.15 -3.64
CA LEU A 180 6.52 1.22 -3.21
C LEU A 180 6.18 1.13 -1.71
N GLY A 181 5.89 -0.08 -1.24
CA GLY A 181 5.62 -0.33 0.18
C GLY A 181 6.86 -0.13 1.05
N LYS A 182 8.03 -0.53 0.54
CA LYS A 182 9.32 -0.32 1.23
C LYS A 182 9.67 1.15 1.31
N PHE A 183 9.51 1.92 0.25
CA PHE A 183 9.76 3.35 0.21
C PHE A 183 8.87 4.12 1.20
N SER A 184 7.57 3.80 1.25
CA SER A 184 6.65 4.34 2.25
C SER A 184 7.09 4.00 3.68
N SER A 185 7.48 2.74 3.91
CA SER A 185 8.02 2.29 5.20
C SER A 185 9.29 3.07 5.57
N THR A 186 10.22 3.27 4.65
CA THR A 186 11.42 4.09 4.85
C THR A 186 11.05 5.51 5.27
N GLY A 187 10.09 6.15 4.60
CA GLY A 187 9.61 7.48 4.97
C GLY A 187 8.98 7.54 6.37
N LYS A 188 8.25 6.48 6.78
CA LYS A 188 7.72 6.37 8.15
C LYS A 188 8.85 6.31 9.18
N HIS A 189 9.84 5.43 8.97
CA HIS A 189 10.99 5.30 9.87
C HIS A 189 11.81 6.59 9.93
N ASP A 190 11.99 7.26 8.80
CA ASP A 190 12.69 8.53 8.70
C ASP A 190 12.01 9.63 9.54
N ARG A 191 10.67 9.69 9.55
CA ARG A 191 9.91 10.61 10.42
C ARG A 191 10.03 10.25 11.91
N ILE A 192 9.95 8.96 12.25
CA ILE A 192 10.11 8.49 13.63
C ILE A 192 11.47 8.90 14.19
N VAL A 193 12.56 8.64 13.45
CA VAL A 193 13.91 9.01 13.91
C VAL A 193 14.06 10.52 14.03
N GLN A 194 13.42 11.29 13.14
CA GLN A 194 13.43 12.74 13.20
C GLN A 194 12.73 13.26 14.47
N GLU A 195 11.56 12.72 14.80
CA GLU A 195 10.80 13.07 15.99
C GLU A 195 11.59 12.75 17.27
N LEU A 196 12.14 11.53 17.37
CA LEU A 196 13.02 11.14 18.48
C LEU A 196 14.23 12.07 18.63
N SER A 197 14.86 12.43 17.51
CA SER A 197 15.97 13.38 17.51
C SER A 197 15.58 14.76 18.00
N MET A 198 14.36 15.24 17.67
CA MET A 198 13.85 16.52 18.17
C MET A 198 13.56 16.46 19.66
N HIS A 199 12.98 15.36 20.14
CA HIS A 199 12.67 15.17 21.57
C HIS A 199 13.92 15.14 22.44
N MET A 200 14.97 14.48 21.96
CA MET A 200 16.24 14.37 22.67
C MET A 200 17.13 15.62 22.54
N SER A 201 16.72 16.65 21.78
CA SER A 201 17.60 17.78 21.40
C SER A 201 18.04 18.66 22.58
N LEU A 202 17.23 18.74 23.65
CA LEU A 202 17.59 19.47 24.88
C LEU A 202 18.72 18.81 25.68
N ARG A 203 18.96 17.51 25.44
CA ARG A 203 19.86 16.66 26.21
C ARG A 203 21.02 16.14 25.38
N THR A 204 20.82 16.05 24.07
CA THR A 204 21.77 15.50 23.12
C THR A 204 21.85 16.37 21.88
N HIS A 205 23.07 16.68 21.45
CA HIS A 205 23.32 17.27 20.14
C HIS A 205 23.66 16.17 19.14
N ALA A 206 22.73 15.23 18.94
CA ALA A 206 22.90 14.12 18.01
C ALA A 206 22.25 14.43 16.66
N SER A 207 22.93 14.06 15.58
CA SER A 207 22.30 14.07 14.26
C SER A 207 21.29 12.91 14.16
N LYS A 208 20.27 13.08 13.31
CA LYS A 208 19.32 12.00 12.97
C LYS A 208 20.01 10.68 12.63
N ARG A 209 21.13 10.74 11.89
CA ARG A 209 21.92 9.56 11.52
C ARG A 209 22.55 8.88 12.74
N ALA A 210 23.13 9.67 13.65
CA ALA A 210 23.70 9.14 14.89
C ALA A 210 22.60 8.51 15.76
N VAL A 211 21.44 9.17 15.88
CA VAL A 211 20.29 8.61 16.61
C VAL A 211 19.92 7.24 16.04
N ASN A 212 19.81 7.12 14.71
CA ASN A 212 19.43 5.88 14.03
C ASN A 212 20.45 4.75 14.20
N LEU A 213 21.73 5.03 13.95
CA LEU A 213 22.77 4.00 13.89
C LEU A 213 23.30 3.63 15.27
N ASP A 214 23.47 4.62 16.14
CA ASP A 214 24.22 4.45 17.38
C ASP A 214 23.32 4.43 18.61
N TYR A 215 22.31 5.31 18.71
CA TYR A 215 21.54 5.48 19.96
C TYR A 215 20.32 4.56 20.06
N LEU A 216 19.56 4.35 18.98
CA LEU A 216 18.25 3.68 19.02
C LEU A 216 18.27 2.33 19.77
N SER A 217 19.29 1.51 19.50
CA SER A 217 19.41 0.18 20.12
C SER A 217 19.61 0.27 21.65
N TYR A 218 20.48 1.16 22.11
CA TYR A 218 20.73 1.38 23.54
C TYR A 218 19.57 2.09 24.24
N LEU A 219 18.92 3.06 23.57
CA LEU A 219 17.71 3.70 24.09
C LEU A 219 16.61 2.67 24.32
N ARG A 220 16.40 1.76 23.36
CA ARG A 220 15.46 0.64 23.51
C ARG A 220 15.80 -0.21 24.70
N ASP A 221 17.04 -0.66 24.80
CA ASP A 221 17.44 -1.57 25.87
C ASP A 221 17.40 -0.90 27.24
N ALA A 222 17.72 0.39 27.33
CA ALA A 222 17.60 1.17 28.57
C ALA A 222 16.15 1.31 29.06
N VAL A 223 15.18 1.44 28.15
CA VAL A 223 13.74 1.48 28.50
C VAL A 223 13.19 0.08 28.80
N VAL A 224 13.53 -0.92 27.98
CA VAL A 224 12.89 -2.25 28.03
C VAL A 224 13.56 -3.19 29.04
N SER A 225 14.88 -3.13 29.22
CA SER A 225 15.61 -4.03 30.11
C SER A 225 15.14 -3.95 31.57
N PRO A 226 14.90 -2.76 32.17
CA PRO A 226 14.35 -2.66 33.52
C PRO A 226 12.97 -3.33 33.63
N LEU A 227 12.10 -3.11 32.64
CA LEU A 227 10.76 -3.72 32.60
C LEU A 227 10.81 -5.24 32.45
N ALA A 228 11.79 -5.77 31.71
CA ALA A 228 11.96 -7.20 31.48
C ALA A 228 12.58 -7.93 32.67
N ARG A 229 13.58 -7.34 33.34
CA ARG A 229 14.34 -7.99 34.42
C ARG A 229 13.71 -7.80 35.80
N GLN A 230 13.18 -6.61 36.08
CA GLN A 230 12.68 -6.22 37.40
C GLN A 230 11.14 -6.12 37.45
N GLY A 231 10.45 -6.33 36.32
CA GLY A 231 8.99 -6.29 36.26
C GLY A 231 8.42 -4.94 36.70
N SER A 232 7.48 -4.97 37.66
CA SER A 232 6.83 -3.75 38.17
C SER A 232 7.78 -2.81 38.91
N ASP A 233 8.87 -3.32 39.50
CA ASP A 233 9.82 -2.51 40.26
C ASP A 233 10.75 -1.70 39.33
N GLY A 234 10.95 -2.19 38.09
CA GLY A 234 11.74 -1.50 37.07
C GLY A 234 11.01 -0.35 36.36
N VAL A 235 9.72 -0.16 36.63
CA VAL A 235 8.90 0.86 35.97
C VAL A 235 9.42 2.27 36.25
N GLN A 236 9.79 2.58 37.48
CA GLN A 236 10.28 3.91 37.84
C GLN A 236 11.62 4.21 37.14
N ASN A 237 12.49 3.20 37.00
CA ASN A 237 13.77 3.33 36.30
C ASN A 237 13.54 3.64 34.81
N ALA A 238 12.60 2.94 34.16
CA ALA A 238 12.25 3.18 32.76
C ALA A 238 11.68 4.60 32.56
N VAL A 239 10.76 5.05 33.42
CA VAL A 239 10.16 6.40 33.34
C VAL A 239 11.21 7.48 33.57
N THR A 240 12.09 7.30 34.57
CA THR A 240 13.17 8.26 34.86
C THR A 240 14.17 8.36 33.70
N PHE A 241 14.45 7.26 33.01
CA PHE A 241 15.27 7.27 31.81
C PHE A 241 14.59 7.98 30.63
N MET A 242 13.27 7.82 30.47
CA MET A 242 12.55 8.58 29.45
C MET A 242 12.61 10.08 29.73
N ASP A 243 12.45 10.48 31.00
CA ASP A 243 12.53 11.87 31.43
C ASP A 243 13.91 12.50 31.20
N SER A 244 14.97 11.71 31.36
CA SER A 244 16.34 12.21 31.15
C SER A 244 16.62 12.57 29.69
N TYR A 245 15.85 12.01 28.75
CA TYR A 245 15.93 12.28 27.31
C TYR A 245 14.68 12.97 26.74
N CYS A 246 13.76 13.43 27.60
CA CYS A 246 12.51 14.09 27.22
C CYS A 246 11.65 13.25 26.25
N LEU A 247 11.70 11.92 26.39
CA LEU A 247 10.95 10.99 25.55
C LEU A 247 9.50 10.90 26.02
N LEU A 248 8.59 10.89 25.06
CA LEU A 248 7.16 10.73 25.26
C LEU A 248 6.78 9.26 25.36
N LYS A 249 5.57 8.99 25.85
CA LYS A 249 5.02 7.63 25.84
C LYS A 249 4.93 7.05 24.42
N GLU A 250 4.58 7.88 23.45
CA GLU A 250 4.48 7.50 22.02
C GLU A 250 5.85 7.10 21.45
N ASP A 251 6.92 7.73 21.95
CA ASP A 251 8.29 7.42 21.54
C ASP A 251 8.69 5.98 21.89
N VAL A 252 8.10 5.37 22.92
CA VAL A 252 8.38 3.97 23.26
C VAL A 252 7.91 3.04 22.16
N GLU A 253 6.72 3.28 21.59
CA GLU A 253 6.18 2.49 20.49
C GLU A 253 7.00 2.73 19.21
N ASN A 254 7.31 3.99 18.92
CA ASN A 254 8.17 4.41 17.82
C ASN A 254 9.56 3.75 17.88
N LEU A 255 10.16 3.69 19.07
CA LEU A 255 11.44 3.05 19.33
C LEU A 255 11.39 1.54 19.10
N MET A 256 10.31 0.87 19.51
CA MET A 256 10.12 -0.56 19.25
C MET A 256 9.95 -0.85 17.75
N GLU A 257 9.25 0.02 17.03
CA GLU A 257 9.08 -0.11 15.59
C GLU A 257 10.41 0.11 14.86
N ALA A 258 11.12 1.20 15.17
CA ALA A 258 12.37 1.57 14.51
C ALA A 258 13.52 0.59 14.76
N THR A 259 13.47 -0.17 15.85
CA THR A 259 14.49 -1.17 16.20
C THR A 259 14.06 -2.61 15.90
N SER A 260 12.96 -2.78 15.16
CA SER A 260 12.49 -4.10 14.75
C SER A 260 13.25 -4.58 13.51
N TRP A 261 13.77 -5.80 13.59
CA TRP A 261 14.49 -6.46 12.49
C TRP A 261 13.71 -7.69 12.05
N ALA A 262 13.69 -7.96 10.75
CA ALA A 262 12.94 -9.07 10.17
C ALA A 262 13.27 -10.40 10.88
N GLY A 263 12.22 -11.12 11.29
CA GLY A 263 12.34 -12.42 11.95
C GLY A 263 12.65 -12.40 13.46
N LYS A 264 12.81 -11.22 14.09
CA LYS A 264 13.02 -11.12 15.55
C LYS A 264 11.82 -10.45 16.25
N PRO A 265 11.09 -11.16 17.14
CA PRO A 265 10.00 -10.55 17.89
C PRO A 265 10.54 -9.48 18.84
N SER A 266 9.81 -8.37 18.98
CA SER A 266 10.24 -7.28 19.87
C SER A 266 10.29 -7.77 21.33
N VAL A 267 11.31 -7.32 22.07
CA VAL A 267 11.48 -7.67 23.49
C VAL A 267 10.31 -7.11 24.32
N PHE A 268 9.77 -5.97 23.90
CA PHE A 268 8.60 -5.34 24.53
C PHE A 268 7.31 -6.18 24.37
N SER A 269 7.15 -6.92 23.27
CA SER A 269 5.96 -7.77 23.08
C SER A 269 5.88 -8.88 24.12
N LYS A 270 7.04 -9.42 24.55
CA LYS A 270 7.17 -10.48 25.57
C LYS A 270 6.89 -10.04 27.01
N LEU A 271 6.82 -8.73 27.28
CA LEU A 271 6.52 -8.23 28.62
C LEU A 271 5.07 -8.57 29.04
N ASP A 272 4.88 -8.89 30.31
CA ASP A 272 3.54 -9.13 30.86
C ASP A 272 2.66 -7.87 30.74
N SER A 273 1.39 -8.10 30.40
CA SER A 273 0.32 -7.11 30.37
C SER A 273 0.25 -6.28 31.66
N LYS A 274 0.49 -6.89 32.83
CA LYS A 274 0.50 -6.20 34.12
C LYS A 274 1.59 -5.14 34.18
N VAL A 275 2.81 -5.45 33.72
CA VAL A 275 3.95 -4.54 33.70
C VAL A 275 3.72 -3.39 32.72
N LYS A 276 3.21 -3.67 31.51
CA LYS A 276 2.84 -2.62 30.53
C LYS A 276 1.80 -1.65 31.08
N SER A 277 0.80 -2.17 31.82
CA SER A 277 -0.24 -1.36 32.46
C SER A 277 0.31 -0.50 33.60
N ALA A 278 1.21 -1.06 34.42
CA ALA A 278 1.88 -0.33 35.50
C ALA A 278 2.76 0.78 34.95
N PHE A 279 3.52 0.50 33.89
CA PHE A 279 4.35 1.48 33.17
C PHE A 279 3.53 2.66 32.66
N THR A 280 2.42 2.40 31.96
CA THR A 280 1.54 3.47 31.46
C THR A 280 0.95 4.33 32.58
N ARG A 281 0.56 3.72 33.70
CA ARG A 281 0.00 4.45 34.85
C ARG A 281 1.05 5.29 35.56
N ALA A 282 2.28 4.78 35.67
CA ALA A 282 3.39 5.47 36.33
C ALA A 282 3.83 6.70 35.52
N TYR A 283 3.97 6.55 34.19
CA TYR A 283 4.25 7.67 33.29
C TYR A 283 3.19 8.77 33.47
N ASN A 284 1.90 8.46 33.27
CA ASN A 284 0.83 9.46 33.39
C ASN A 284 0.68 10.13 34.78
N LYS A 285 1.31 9.60 35.84
CA LYS A 285 1.28 10.18 37.19
C LYS A 285 2.27 11.35 37.34
N VAL A 286 3.36 11.32 36.58
CA VAL A 286 4.46 12.29 36.63
C VAL A 286 4.22 13.37 35.58
N ALA A 287 4.60 14.61 35.89
CA ALA A 287 4.60 15.70 34.91
C ALA A 287 5.91 15.62 34.13
N HIS A 288 5.81 15.45 32.82
CA HIS A 288 6.96 15.30 31.94
C HIS A 288 7.24 16.62 31.22
N LEU A 289 8.53 16.91 30.99
CA LEU A 289 8.93 18.03 30.16
C LEU A 289 8.59 17.68 28.71
N THR A 290 7.89 18.57 28.01
CA THR A 290 7.61 18.34 26.60
C THR A 290 8.79 18.83 25.75
N PRO A 291 9.12 18.11 24.67
CA PRO A 291 10.19 18.45 23.72
C PRO A 291 10.22 19.90 23.20
N TYR A 292 9.09 20.60 23.26
CA TYR A 292 8.87 21.92 22.66
C TYR A 292 8.51 23.01 23.66
N SER A 293 8.53 22.72 24.97
CA SER A 293 8.22 23.71 26.01
C SER A 293 9.22 23.61 27.16
N LEU A 294 9.75 24.76 27.57
CA LEU A 294 10.53 24.88 28.81
C LEU A 294 9.64 24.77 30.07
N GLN A 295 8.32 24.77 29.90
CA GLN A 295 7.35 24.60 30.97
C GLN A 295 6.86 23.15 31.03
N LEU A 296 6.79 22.59 32.24
CA LEU A 296 6.23 21.26 32.49
C LEU A 296 4.77 21.22 32.03
N ALA A 297 4.39 20.17 31.28
CA ALA A 297 3.01 20.03 30.81
C ALA A 297 2.03 19.94 31.99
N PRO A 298 0.94 20.72 32.01
CA PRO A 298 -0.04 20.66 33.08
C PRO A 298 -0.72 19.29 33.06
N LYS A 299 -0.94 18.74 34.27
CA LYS A 299 -1.65 17.46 34.46
C LYS A 299 -2.97 17.49 33.67
N SER A 300 -3.25 16.44 32.90
CA SER A 300 -4.58 16.21 32.34
C SER A 300 -5.59 16.00 33.48
N LYS A 301 -6.15 17.09 34.00
CA LYS A 301 -7.34 17.09 34.84
C LYS A 301 -8.54 17.25 33.90
N ARG A 302 -9.35 16.21 33.79
CA ARG A 302 -10.75 16.37 33.37
C ARG A 302 -11.50 17.13 34.49
N VAL A 303 -12.33 18.07 34.05
CA VAL A 303 -13.44 18.78 34.74
C VAL A 303 -13.14 20.17 35.33
N GLY A 304 -13.72 21.19 34.67
CA GLY A 304 -14.50 22.26 35.30
C GLY A 304 -13.84 23.63 35.53
N SER A 305 -14.23 24.62 34.69
CA SER A 305 -14.58 26.04 35.01
C SER A 305 -14.10 26.58 36.37
N VAL A 306 -13.36 27.69 36.52
CA VAL A 306 -13.43 29.03 35.90
C VAL A 306 -12.12 29.79 36.22
N ASP A 307 -11.61 30.50 35.22
CA ASP A 307 -11.05 31.87 35.17
C ASP A 307 -10.20 32.48 36.32
N ALA A 308 -9.02 33.00 35.95
CA ALA A 308 -8.42 34.27 36.39
C ALA A 308 -7.04 34.49 35.70
N GLU A 309 -7.11 35.15 34.55
CA GLU A 309 -6.23 36.23 34.04
C GLU A 309 -4.75 36.30 34.50
N MET A 310 -3.83 36.21 33.53
CA MET A 310 -2.88 37.29 33.27
C MET A 310 -2.40 37.22 31.82
N SER A 311 -2.80 38.23 31.06
CA SER A 311 -2.37 38.55 29.70
C SER A 311 -0.91 39.01 29.68
N GLU A 312 -0.14 38.54 28.69
CA GLU A 312 0.81 39.41 27.99
C GLU A 312 0.93 38.91 26.54
N GLU A 313 0.61 39.82 25.62
CA GLU A 313 0.60 39.67 24.17
C GLU A 313 2.00 39.39 23.60
N LEU A 314 2.04 38.78 22.41
CA LEU A 314 2.81 39.26 21.25
C LEU A 314 2.47 38.39 20.01
N GLU A 315 1.50 38.89 19.24
CA GLU A 315 1.37 38.90 17.76
C GLU A 315 1.71 37.65 16.91
N PRO A 316 0.74 37.06 16.18
CA PRO A 316 1.01 36.24 15.01
C PRO A 316 1.09 37.10 13.74
N ASN A 317 2.24 37.02 13.05
CA ASN A 317 2.46 37.60 11.71
C ASN A 317 1.64 36.82 10.66
N GLU A 318 0.63 37.46 10.06
CA GLU A 318 0.00 37.07 8.79
C GLU A 318 0.22 38.18 7.74
N ALA A 319 0.83 37.81 6.62
CA ALA A 319 0.88 38.52 5.34
C ALA A 319 1.46 37.49 4.33
N GLU A 320 0.92 37.18 3.15
CA GLU A 320 -0.12 37.76 2.30
C GLU A 320 -0.63 36.66 1.36
N THR A 321 -1.94 36.60 1.14
CA THR A 321 -2.56 35.94 -0.02
C THR A 321 -2.95 37.03 -1.02
N GLU A 322 -2.27 37.09 -2.17
CA GLU A 322 -2.72 37.88 -3.31
C GLU A 322 -3.88 37.18 -4.02
N GLN A 323 -4.96 37.94 -4.19
CA GLN A 323 -6.16 37.58 -4.93
C GLN A 323 -5.98 37.81 -6.44
N GLY A 324 -6.38 36.83 -7.25
CA GLY A 324 -6.88 37.04 -8.61
C GLY A 324 -8.40 36.85 -8.63
N SER A 325 -9.14 37.94 -8.84
CA SER A 325 -10.60 38.02 -8.90
C SER A 325 -11.12 37.81 -10.33
N LEU A 326 -12.46 37.62 -10.43
CA LEU A 326 -13.36 37.57 -11.61
C LEU A 326 -13.54 36.13 -12.15
N GLU A 327 -14.75 35.54 -12.23
CA GLU A 327 -16.07 36.08 -12.55
C GLU A 327 -17.24 35.41 -11.79
N SER A 328 -18.33 36.17 -11.74
CA SER A 328 -19.64 36.00 -11.09
C SER A 328 -20.52 34.84 -11.59
N ASP A 329 -21.33 34.26 -10.70
CA ASP A 329 -22.80 34.29 -10.90
C ASP A 329 -23.58 34.13 -9.58
N ALA A 330 -24.74 34.78 -9.53
CA ALA A 330 -25.56 35.05 -8.37
C ALA A 330 -26.69 34.05 -8.19
N MET A 331 -26.95 33.60 -6.96
CA MET A 331 -28.32 33.34 -6.48
C MET A 331 -28.40 33.32 -4.94
N ILE A 332 -29.01 34.39 -4.42
CA ILE A 332 -29.32 34.65 -3.01
C ILE A 332 -30.63 33.94 -2.62
N LYS A 333 -30.66 33.21 -1.48
CA LYS A 333 -31.59 33.52 -0.38
C LYS A 333 -31.30 32.76 0.93
N LYS A 334 -30.77 33.52 1.90
CA LYS A 334 -30.81 33.28 3.35
C LYS A 334 -32.26 33.41 3.87
N LYS A 335 -32.65 32.57 4.83
CA LYS A 335 -33.57 32.79 5.97
C LYS A 335 -33.65 31.45 6.75
N THR A 336 -33.65 31.29 8.07
CA THR A 336 -33.49 32.12 9.29
C THR A 336 -33.48 31.10 10.45
N LYS A 337 -32.73 31.38 11.53
CA LYS A 337 -32.66 30.56 12.76
C LYS A 337 -33.95 30.65 13.60
N SER A 338 -34.32 29.57 14.29
CA SER A 338 -35.05 29.55 15.57
C SER A 338 -34.75 28.22 16.30
N ALA A 339 -33.97 28.22 17.38
CA ALA A 339 -34.35 28.41 18.79
C ALA A 339 -35.19 27.26 19.39
N LYS A 340 -34.55 26.44 20.26
CA LYS A 340 -35.19 25.47 21.18
C LYS A 340 -35.65 26.17 22.47
N PRO A 341 -36.69 25.65 23.13
CA PRO A 341 -36.77 25.67 24.59
C PRO A 341 -37.21 24.28 25.16
N PRO A 342 -37.42 24.06 26.49
CA PRO A 342 -36.57 23.19 27.31
C PRO A 342 -37.30 22.00 27.98
N LYS A 343 -36.53 21.20 28.75
CA LYS A 343 -36.95 20.03 29.56
C LYS A 343 -37.90 20.39 30.72
N ALA A 344 -38.79 19.46 31.06
CA ALA A 344 -39.41 19.34 32.38
C ALA A 344 -39.28 17.90 32.93
N GLU A 345 -38.99 17.82 34.23
CA GLU A 345 -38.75 16.64 35.06
C GLU A 345 -40.08 15.99 35.53
N ARG A 346 -40.09 14.66 35.75
CA ARG A 346 -40.26 14.02 37.09
C ARG A 346 -40.54 12.51 37.03
N LYS A 347 -39.74 11.79 37.83
CA LYS A 347 -40.01 10.74 38.85
C LYS A 347 -40.79 9.45 38.53
N GLU A 348 -40.13 8.37 39.00
CA GLU A 348 -40.63 7.15 39.70
C GLU A 348 -41.51 6.18 38.88
N GLU A 349 -41.50 4.84 39.03
CA GLU A 349 -40.85 3.88 39.92
C GLU A 349 -40.92 2.46 39.28
N ARG A 350 -39.97 1.59 39.64
CA ARG A 350 -40.01 0.10 39.76
C ARG A 350 -41.08 -0.73 39.00
N LYS A 351 -40.64 -1.74 38.22
CA LYS A 351 -40.70 -3.20 38.55
C LYS A 351 -40.28 -4.14 37.40
N LYS A 352 -39.45 -5.12 37.77
CA LYS A 352 -39.33 -6.54 37.34
C LYS A 352 -40.07 -7.01 36.07
N GLY A 353 -39.37 -7.77 35.20
CA GLY A 353 -40.04 -8.77 34.35
C GLY A 353 -39.22 -9.45 33.25
N LYS A 354 -38.52 -10.54 33.59
CA LYS A 354 -38.23 -11.77 32.80
C LYS A 354 -38.08 -11.69 31.26
N SER A 355 -36.84 -11.96 30.83
CA SER A 355 -36.40 -13.00 29.88
C SER A 355 -37.45 -13.68 28.96
N LYS A 356 -37.28 -13.56 27.63
CA LYS A 356 -37.78 -14.54 26.64
C LYS A 356 -36.70 -14.88 25.61
N LYS A 357 -36.32 -16.17 25.61
CA LYS A 357 -35.54 -16.89 24.59
C LYS A 357 -36.14 -16.70 23.18
N LYS A 358 -35.31 -16.40 22.18
CA LYS A 358 -35.64 -16.57 20.76
C LYS A 358 -35.17 -17.97 20.31
N LYS A 359 -36.12 -18.80 19.87
CA LYS A 359 -35.88 -20.08 19.18
C LYS A 359 -35.48 -19.79 17.73
N LEU A 360 -34.51 -20.58 17.26
CA LEU A 360 -34.04 -20.72 15.89
C LEU A 360 -35.04 -21.60 15.11
N ASN A 361 -35.59 -21.11 14.01
CA ASN A 361 -36.42 -21.91 13.10
C ASN A 361 -35.56 -22.48 11.95
N LYS A 362 -35.65 -23.79 11.78
CA LYS A 362 -35.16 -24.62 10.67
C LYS A 362 -36.35 -24.97 9.77
N LEU A 363 -36.23 -24.76 8.46
CA LEU A 363 -36.95 -25.43 7.37
C LEU A 363 -35.97 -25.42 6.17
N SER A 364 -35.27 -26.51 5.83
CA SER A 364 -35.68 -27.68 5.03
C SER A 364 -35.93 -27.38 3.54
N MET A 365 -35.02 -27.83 2.66
CA MET A 365 -35.34 -28.63 1.45
C MET A 365 -34.06 -29.20 0.78
N GLN A 366 -34.04 -30.55 0.72
CA GLN A 366 -33.62 -31.46 -0.37
C GLN A 366 -32.40 -31.10 -1.23
N ALA A 367 -31.28 -31.82 -1.15
CA ALA A 367 -30.99 -33.18 -1.66
C ALA A 367 -30.65 -33.24 -3.16
N TYR A 368 -29.36 -33.37 -3.47
CA TYR A 368 -28.82 -34.15 -4.59
C TYR A 368 -27.58 -34.88 -4.08
N GLY A 369 -27.62 -36.21 -4.15
CA GLY A 369 -26.62 -37.10 -3.57
C GLY A 369 -25.48 -37.43 -4.52
N TRP A 370 -24.34 -37.81 -3.94
CA TRP A 370 -23.32 -38.65 -4.56
C TRP A 370 -22.86 -39.67 -3.52
N THR A 371 -23.17 -40.94 -3.77
CA THR A 371 -22.61 -42.11 -3.09
C THR A 371 -21.31 -42.50 -3.76
N VAL A 372 -20.21 -42.62 -3.00
CA VAL A 372 -19.11 -43.53 -3.36
C VAL A 372 -18.63 -44.26 -2.09
N GLY A 373 -18.99 -45.54 -2.07
CA GLY A 373 -18.35 -46.72 -1.46
C GLY A 373 -17.29 -46.55 -0.36
N THR A 374 -17.65 -47.06 0.81
CA THR A 374 -16.73 -47.65 1.79
C THR A 374 -16.32 -49.05 1.31
N VAL A 375 -15.03 -49.38 1.28
CA VAL A 375 -14.54 -50.75 1.53
C VAL A 375 -13.31 -50.68 2.43
N ASN A 376 -13.40 -51.45 3.50
CA ASN A 376 -12.42 -51.64 4.56
C ASN A 376 -11.15 -52.37 4.09
N GLY A 377 -10.05 -52.08 4.79
CA GLY A 377 -9.37 -53.14 5.53
C GLY A 377 -7.95 -53.53 5.11
N TRP A 378 -7.13 -53.69 6.15
CA TRP A 378 -5.90 -54.49 6.28
C TRP A 378 -4.61 -53.76 5.89
N ALA A 379 -3.76 -53.36 6.84
CA ALA A 379 -2.92 -54.14 7.77
C ALA A 379 -1.50 -54.34 7.20
N ASN A 380 -0.54 -53.92 8.04
CA ASN A 380 0.82 -54.41 8.18
C ASN A 380 1.94 -53.98 7.21
N GLN A 381 3.07 -53.70 7.88
CA GLN A 381 4.47 -53.92 7.49
C GLN A 381 5.24 -52.78 6.78
N LEU A 382 5.96 -52.01 7.61
CA LEU A 382 7.42 -51.81 7.47
C LEU A 382 8.11 -53.19 7.40
N PRO A 383 9.27 -53.41 6.73
CA PRO A 383 10.45 -52.52 6.81
C PRO A 383 11.34 -52.43 5.53
N SER A 384 12.20 -51.40 5.50
CA SER A 384 13.67 -51.46 5.32
C SER A 384 14.20 -50.11 4.84
#